data_AF-A0AAU9YYX7-F1
#
_entry.id   AF-A0AAU9YYX7-F1
#
_cell.length_a   1.000
_cell.length_b   1.000
_cell.length_c   1.000
_cell.angle_alpha   90.00
_cell.angle_beta   90.00
_cell.angle_gamma   90.00
#
_symmetry.space_group_name_H-M   'P 1'
#
loop_
_entity.id
_entity.type
_entity.pdbx_description
1 polymer ?
#
loop_
_entity_poly.entity_id
_entity_poly.type
_entity_poly.pdbx_seq_one_letter_code
_entity_poly.pdbx_strand_id
1 'polypeptide(L)'
;MSLQWTAVATFLYAEVFAVLLLCIPFISPKRWQKIFKSRLVELVLIYGNTFFVVLIIILVLLVIDAVREIRKYDDVTEKVNLQNNPGAMEHFHMKLFRAQRNLYIGAAEDGGKLDVGSAEVKLEENKSLKNDLKKLKDELANTKKKLEKAENEALAMHKQSEGLTKEYDRLLEEHAKLQASVRGPSDKKEE
;
A
#
# COMPACT_ATOMS: atom_id res chain seq x y z
N MET A 1 -20.00 5.29 11.68
CA MET A 1 -19.26 6.54 11.40
C MET A 1 -18.18 6.66 12.46
N SER A 2 -16.90 6.82 12.09
CA SER A 2 -15.82 6.92 13.09
C SER A 2 -15.88 8.28 13.80
N LEU A 3 -15.49 8.30 15.08
CA LEU A 3 -15.45 9.52 15.91
C LEU A 3 -14.57 10.64 15.31
N GLN A 4 -13.60 10.27 14.47
CA GLN A 4 -12.72 11.22 13.78
C GLN A 4 -13.50 12.04 12.74
N TRP A 5 -14.38 11.41 11.95
CA TRP A 5 -15.17 12.10 10.92
C TRP A 5 -16.21 13.04 11.53
N THR A 6 -16.78 12.69 12.69
CA THR A 6 -17.70 13.58 13.40
C THR A 6 -16.97 14.79 13.98
N ALA A 7 -15.75 14.62 14.51
CA ALA A 7 -14.95 15.73 15.02
C ALA A 7 -14.55 16.71 13.91
N VAL A 8 -14.07 16.19 12.77
CA VAL A 8 -13.73 16.99 11.58
C VAL A 8 -14.96 17.73 11.05
N ALA A 9 -16.11 17.04 10.91
CA ALA A 9 -17.34 17.67 10.44
C ALA A 9 -17.82 18.78 11.39
N THR A 10 -17.74 18.57 12.71
CA THR A 10 -18.17 19.57 13.70
C THR A 10 -17.30 20.82 13.64
N PHE A 11 -15.98 20.65 13.50
CA PHE A 11 -15.05 21.76 13.32
C PHE A 11 -15.34 22.55 12.03
N LEU A 12 -15.54 21.85 10.92
CA LEU A 12 -15.84 22.44 9.62
C LEU A 12 -17.18 23.20 9.63
N TYR A 13 -18.23 22.63 10.26
CA TYR A 13 -19.51 23.32 10.41
C TYR A 13 -19.40 24.57 11.30
N ALA A 14 -18.60 24.53 12.36
CA ALA A 14 -18.37 25.69 13.23
C ALA A 14 -17.66 26.83 12.48
N GLU A 15 -16.65 26.50 11.66
CA GLU A 15 -15.94 27.47 10.82
C GLU A 15 -16.86 28.09 9.77
N VAL A 16 -17.59 27.28 9.02
CA VAL A 16 -18.56 27.74 8.01
C VAL A 16 -19.64 28.61 8.66
N PHE A 17 -20.13 28.24 9.85
CA PHE A 17 -21.08 29.03 10.60
C PHE A 17 -20.51 30.38 11.03
N ALA A 18 -19.27 30.43 11.51
CA ALA A 18 -18.60 31.68 11.88
C ALA A 18 -18.38 32.61 10.68
N VAL A 19 -17.98 32.06 9.52
CA VAL A 19 -17.83 32.82 8.27
C VAL A 19 -19.18 33.31 7.77
N LEU A 20 -20.23 32.48 7.81
CA LEU A 20 -21.58 32.90 7.47
C LEU A 20 -22.06 34.06 8.35
N LEU A 21 -21.82 33.98 9.67
CA LEU A 21 -22.16 35.02 10.64
C LEU A 21 -21.38 36.33 10.35
N LEU A 22 -20.13 36.22 9.91
CA LEU A 22 -19.28 37.34 9.53
C LEU A 22 -19.69 37.96 8.18
N CYS A 23 -20.22 37.16 7.25
CA CYS A 23 -20.71 37.60 5.94
C CYS A 23 -22.15 38.14 5.96
N ILE A 24 -22.87 38.10 7.09
CA ILE A 24 -24.24 38.63 7.16
C ILE A 24 -24.19 40.16 6.95
N PRO A 25 -24.83 40.70 5.89
CA PRO A 25 -24.85 42.14 5.61
C PRO A 25 -25.72 42.96 6.59
N PHE A 26 -26.19 42.36 7.68
CA PHE A 26 -27.11 42.96 8.65
C PHE A 26 -26.39 43.78 9.74
N ILE A 27 -25.09 43.54 9.97
CA ILE A 27 -24.28 44.29 10.92
C ILE A 27 -23.48 45.36 10.18
N SER A 28 -23.74 46.63 10.49
CA SER A 28 -23.02 47.74 9.85
C SER A 28 -21.52 47.69 10.17
N PRO A 29 -20.64 48.15 9.24
CA PRO A 29 -19.19 48.17 9.45
C PRO A 29 -18.76 48.87 10.74
N LYS A 30 -19.55 49.87 11.18
CA LYS A 30 -19.31 50.61 12.44
C LYS A 30 -19.46 49.74 13.69
N ARG A 31 -20.38 48.76 13.68
CA ARG A 31 -20.57 47.81 14.79
C ARG A 31 -19.47 46.74 14.80
N TRP A 32 -19.10 46.21 13.64
CA TRP A 32 -17.95 45.31 13.49
C TRP A 32 -16.65 45.97 13.94
N GLN A 33 -16.39 47.21 13.53
CA GLN A 33 -15.21 47.96 13.96
C GLN A 33 -15.15 48.13 15.48
N LYS A 34 -16.30 48.29 16.15
CA LYS A 34 -16.38 48.37 17.62
C LYS A 34 -16.09 47.02 18.30
N ILE A 35 -16.51 45.91 17.68
CA ILE A 35 -16.25 44.55 18.16
C ILE A 35 -14.77 44.18 17.93
N PHE A 36 -14.21 44.47 16.75
CA PHE A 36 -12.80 44.24 16.42
C PHE A 36 -11.83 45.14 17.20
N LYS A 37 -12.25 46.33 17.62
CA LYS A 37 -11.48 47.19 18.55
C LYS A 37 -11.75 46.90 20.03
N SER A 38 -12.50 45.85 20.37
CA SER A 38 -12.73 45.49 21.77
C SER A 38 -11.49 44.82 22.38
N ARG A 39 -11.32 44.97 23.70
CA ARG A 39 -10.21 44.39 24.47
C ARG A 39 -10.13 42.87 24.35
N LEU A 40 -11.26 42.20 24.08
CA LEU A 40 -11.29 40.76 23.82
C LEU A 40 -10.59 40.40 22.50
N VAL A 41 -10.83 41.15 21.44
CA VAL A 41 -10.17 40.92 20.14
C VAL A 41 -8.70 41.31 20.22
N GLU A 42 -8.36 42.35 20.96
CA GLU A 42 -6.97 42.76 21.21
C GLU A 42 -6.19 41.69 21.99
N LEU A 43 -6.80 41.09 23.02
CA LEU A 43 -6.26 39.92 23.73
C LEU A 43 -6.13 38.70 22.80
N VAL A 44 -7.14 38.43 21.98
CA VAL A 44 -7.12 37.32 21.01
C VAL A 44 -6.03 37.53 19.96
N LEU A 45 -5.70 38.76 19.56
CA LEU A 45 -4.61 39.02 18.61
C LEU A 45 -3.22 38.90 19.26
N ILE A 46 -3.06 39.37 20.50
CA ILE A 46 -1.81 39.29 21.27
C ILE A 46 -1.47 37.82 21.60
N TYR A 47 -2.42 37.08 22.17
CA TYR A 47 -2.26 35.66 22.46
C TYR A 47 -2.42 34.78 21.21
N GLY A 48 -3.08 35.31 20.17
CA GLY A 48 -3.37 34.63 18.92
C GLY A 48 -2.12 34.32 18.13
N ASN A 49 -1.11 35.19 18.13
CA ASN A 49 0.15 34.88 17.44
C ASN A 49 0.84 33.67 18.07
N THR A 50 0.95 33.62 19.41
CA THR A 50 1.51 32.45 20.11
C THR A 50 0.65 31.21 19.91
N PHE A 51 -0.67 31.34 20.00
CA PHE A 51 -1.60 30.24 19.75
C PHE A 51 -1.51 29.71 18.31
N PHE A 52 -1.45 30.59 17.30
CA PHE A 52 -1.28 30.23 15.90
C PHE A 52 0.05 29.53 15.66
N VAL A 53 1.15 30.03 16.24
CA VAL A 53 2.47 29.40 16.09
C VAL A 53 2.49 28.00 16.70
N VAL A 54 1.93 27.84 17.91
CA VAL A 54 1.82 26.51 18.56
C VAL A 54 0.92 25.57 17.75
N LEU A 55 -0.21 26.08 17.24
CA LEU A 55 -1.14 25.31 16.42
C LEU A 55 -0.48 24.89 15.10
N ILE A 56 0.25 25.78 14.43
CA ILE A 56 1.02 25.47 13.22
C ILE A 56 2.08 24.40 13.51
N ILE A 57 2.81 24.50 14.63
CA ILE A 57 3.79 23.47 15.02
C ILE A 57 3.10 22.11 15.20
N ILE A 58 1.96 22.05 15.89
CA ILE A 58 1.17 20.81 16.06
C ILE A 58 0.69 20.28 14.71
N LEU A 59 0.20 21.16 13.83
CA LEU A 59 -0.24 20.80 12.48
C LEU A 59 0.90 20.21 11.65
N VAL A 60 2.09 20.82 11.69
CA VAL A 60 3.29 20.31 11.01
C VAL A 60 3.69 18.95 11.57
N LEU A 61 3.65 18.76 12.89
CA LEU A 61 3.93 17.46 13.51
C LEU A 61 2.92 16.38 13.09
N LEU A 62 1.63 16.71 13.04
CA LEU A 62 0.58 15.81 12.56
C LEU A 62 0.75 15.48 11.07
N VAL A 63 1.16 16.45 10.25
CA VAL A 63 1.44 16.20 8.83
C VAL A 63 2.65 15.28 8.66
N ILE A 64 3.72 15.47 9.45
CA ILE A 64 4.87 14.58 9.43
C ILE A 64 4.48 13.17 9.88
N ASP A 65 3.66 13.05 10.92
CA ASP A 65 3.18 11.77 11.43
C ASP A 65 2.29 11.07 10.40
N ALA A 66 1.35 11.80 9.79
CA ALA A 66 0.50 11.30 8.71
C ALA A 66 1.31 10.88 7.48
N VAL A 67 2.34 11.66 7.08
CA VAL A 67 3.24 11.30 5.97
C VAL A 67 4.04 10.05 6.31
N ARG A 68 4.54 9.92 7.54
CA ARG A 68 5.21 8.69 8.00
C ARG A 68 4.27 7.50 8.00
N GLU A 69 3.04 7.69 8.45
CA GLU A 69 2.02 6.66 8.53
C GLU A 69 1.59 6.19 7.13
N ILE A 70 1.39 7.13 6.19
CA ILE A 70 1.13 6.81 4.77
C ILE A 70 2.30 6.02 4.19
N ARG A 71 3.55 6.45 4.37
CA ARG A 71 4.71 5.70 3.82
C ARG A 71 4.83 4.31 4.45
N LYS A 72 4.53 4.17 5.74
CA LYS A 72 4.58 2.89 6.45
C LYS A 72 3.50 1.93 5.94
N TYR A 73 2.29 2.42 5.69
CA TYR A 73 1.22 1.59 5.15
C TYR A 73 1.33 1.37 3.63
N ASP A 74 1.88 2.31 2.88
CA ASP A 74 2.13 2.17 1.44
C ASP A 74 3.18 1.07 1.18
N ASP A 75 4.30 1.08 1.92
CA ASP A 75 5.34 0.04 1.84
C ASP A 75 4.81 -1.36 2.21
N VAL A 76 3.94 -1.46 3.23
CA VAL A 76 3.30 -2.73 3.62
C VAL A 76 2.23 -3.17 2.61
N THR A 77 1.47 -2.22 2.05
CA THR A 77 0.39 -2.49 1.09
C THR A 77 0.94 -2.84 -0.29
N GLU A 78 2.05 -2.22 -0.70
CA GLU A 78 2.77 -2.48 -1.95
C GLU A 78 3.33 -3.91 -1.94
N LYS A 79 4.00 -4.32 -0.85
CA LYS A 79 4.53 -5.68 -0.67
C LYS A 79 3.44 -6.75 -0.76
N VAL A 80 2.29 -6.49 -0.12
CA VAL A 80 1.16 -7.44 -0.11
C VAL A 80 0.41 -7.46 -1.45
N ASN A 81 0.31 -6.33 -2.17
CA ASN A 81 -0.31 -6.28 -3.51
C ASN A 81 0.56 -6.91 -4.61
N LEU A 82 1.88 -6.72 -4.56
CA LEU A 82 2.83 -7.35 -5.49
C LEU A 82 2.84 -8.88 -5.36
N GLN A 83 2.61 -9.39 -4.14
CA GLN A 83 2.57 -10.81 -3.87
C GLN A 83 1.28 -11.48 -4.34
N ASN A 84 0.15 -10.77 -4.34
CA ASN A 84 -1.17 -11.35 -4.62
C ASN A 84 -1.76 -11.01 -6.01
N ASN A 85 -1.20 -10.05 -6.75
CA ASN A 85 -1.76 -9.66 -8.05
C ASN A 85 -0.68 -9.36 -9.10
N PRO A 86 -0.43 -10.26 -10.08
CA PRO A 86 0.61 -10.07 -11.10
C PRO A 86 0.40 -8.84 -12.01
N GLY A 87 -0.80 -8.23 -12.03
CA GLY A 87 -1.08 -7.00 -12.78
C GLY A 87 -0.62 -5.69 -12.10
N ALA A 88 -0.27 -5.71 -10.81
CA ALA A 88 0.18 -4.51 -10.10
C ALA A 88 1.55 -4.01 -10.61
N MET A 89 2.40 -4.95 -11.06
CA MET A 89 3.74 -4.64 -11.58
C MET A 89 3.70 -3.89 -12.92
N GLU A 90 2.70 -4.19 -13.76
CA GLU A 90 2.48 -3.51 -15.04
C GLU A 90 2.01 -2.06 -14.82
N HIS A 91 1.15 -1.83 -13.82
CA HIS A 91 0.68 -0.50 -13.47
C HIS A 91 1.80 0.39 -12.90
N PHE A 92 2.74 -0.20 -12.16
CA PHE A 92 3.95 0.48 -11.69
C PHE A 92 4.88 0.86 -12.85
N HIS A 93 5.17 -0.06 -13.77
CA HIS A 93 5.98 0.23 -14.95
C HIS A 93 5.36 1.34 -15.80
N MET A 94 4.04 1.32 -15.99
CA MET A 94 3.30 2.34 -16.73
C MET A 94 3.48 3.75 -16.14
N LYS A 95 3.41 3.89 -14.80
CA LYS A 95 3.62 5.18 -14.12
C LYS A 95 5.07 5.65 -14.20
N LEU A 96 6.03 4.73 -14.07
CA LEU A 96 7.46 5.03 -14.16
C LEU A 96 7.84 5.57 -15.55
N PHE A 97 7.38 4.93 -16.62
CA PHE A 97 7.63 5.40 -17.99
C PHE A 97 6.98 6.76 -18.28
N ARG A 98 5.79 7.03 -17.72
CA ARG A 98 5.15 8.35 -17.83
C ARG A 98 5.95 9.44 -17.11
N ALA A 99 6.43 9.15 -15.90
CA ALA A 99 7.27 10.07 -15.14
C ALA A 99 8.59 10.35 -15.86
N GLN A 100 9.27 9.32 -16.37
CA GLN A 100 10.54 9.45 -17.10
C GLN A 100 10.37 10.28 -18.39
N ARG A 101 9.31 10.04 -19.15
CA ARG A 101 8.99 10.82 -20.35
C ARG A 101 8.68 12.28 -20.01
N ASN A 102 7.84 12.53 -18.99
CA ASN A 102 7.50 13.89 -18.57
C ASN A 102 8.74 14.65 -18.06
N LEU A 103 9.67 13.97 -17.38
CA LEU A 103 10.92 14.57 -16.92
C LEU A 103 11.83 14.96 -18.09
N TYR A 104 11.92 14.10 -19.12
CA TYR A 104 12.71 14.37 -20.32
C TYR A 104 12.14 15.52 -21.15
N ILE A 105 10.81 15.60 -21.26
CA ILE A 105 10.11 16.71 -21.94
C ILE A 105 10.28 18.00 -21.13
N GLY A 106 10.06 17.97 -19.81
CA GLY A 106 10.22 19.15 -18.96
C GLY A 106 11.66 19.68 -18.93
N ALA A 107 12.66 18.80 -18.99
CA ALA A 107 14.07 19.19 -19.09
C ALA A 107 14.46 19.73 -20.48
N ALA A 108 13.70 19.39 -21.54
CA ALA A 108 13.91 19.91 -22.88
C ALA A 108 13.17 21.23 -23.15
N GLU A 109 12.03 21.46 -22.47
CA GLU A 109 11.28 22.73 -22.55
C GLU A 109 11.89 23.85 -21.70
N ASP A 110 12.44 23.53 -20.53
CA ASP A 110 13.00 24.54 -19.61
C ASP A 110 14.48 24.81 -19.91
N GLY A 111 14.71 25.50 -21.04
CA GLY A 111 16.00 26.06 -21.39
C GLY A 111 16.47 27.11 -20.38
N GLY A 112 17.17 26.66 -19.34
CA GLY A 112 18.13 27.47 -18.59
C GLY A 112 17.67 28.03 -17.25
N LYS A 113 17.77 27.23 -16.19
CA LYS A 113 18.60 27.49 -14.99
C LYS A 113 18.53 26.26 -14.07
N LEU A 114 19.39 25.27 -14.30
CA LEU A 114 19.50 24.11 -13.42
C LEU A 114 20.22 24.52 -12.14
N ASP A 115 19.44 24.67 -11.06
CA ASP A 115 19.95 24.79 -9.70
C ASP A 115 20.79 23.56 -9.36
N VAL A 116 22.09 23.77 -9.18
CA VAL A 116 23.12 22.70 -9.05
C VAL A 116 22.80 21.79 -7.85
N GLY A 117 22.17 22.31 -6.81
CA GLY A 117 21.73 21.52 -5.65
C GLY A 117 20.58 20.55 -5.94
N SER A 118 19.64 20.89 -6.84
CA SER A 118 18.56 19.97 -7.24
C SER A 118 19.07 18.83 -8.12
N ALA A 119 20.10 19.09 -8.93
CA ALA A 119 20.70 18.10 -9.82
C ALA A 119 21.51 17.05 -9.04
N GLU A 120 22.27 17.45 -8.03
CA GLU A 120 23.07 16.53 -7.21
C GLU A 120 22.19 15.61 -6.35
N VAL A 121 21.13 16.13 -5.73
CA VAL A 121 20.17 15.32 -4.96
C VAL A 121 19.46 14.31 -5.87
N LYS A 122 19.04 14.73 -7.08
CA LYS A 122 18.39 13.84 -8.06
C LYS A 122 19.34 12.79 -8.65
N LEU A 123 20.64 13.10 -8.73
CA LEU A 123 21.68 12.16 -9.19
C LEU A 123 21.94 11.08 -8.13
N GLU A 124 22.03 11.47 -6.87
CA GLU A 124 22.20 10.53 -5.75
C GLU A 124 20.96 9.66 -5.54
N GLU A 125 19.75 10.23 -5.69
CA GLU A 125 18.50 9.47 -5.66
C GLU A 125 18.39 8.49 -6.85
N ASN A 126 18.88 8.86 -8.04
CA ASN A 126 18.96 7.92 -9.16
C ASN A 126 19.98 6.79 -8.93
N LYS A 127 21.10 7.07 -8.25
CA LYS A 127 22.07 6.03 -7.89
C LYS A 127 21.50 5.06 -6.87
N SER A 128 20.81 5.53 -5.83
CA SER A 128 20.17 4.66 -4.84
C SER A 128 19.07 3.82 -5.47
N LEU A 129 18.20 4.43 -6.28
CA LEU A 129 17.16 3.72 -7.03
C LEU A 129 17.73 2.64 -7.97
N LYS A 130 18.87 2.92 -8.63
CA LYS A 130 19.53 1.94 -9.49
C LYS A 130 20.11 0.76 -8.71
N ASN A 131 20.61 1.01 -7.50
CA ASN A 131 21.09 -0.04 -6.60
C ASN A 131 19.94 -0.90 -6.06
N ASP A 132 18.81 -0.28 -5.71
CA ASP A 132 17.64 -1.00 -5.23
C ASP A 132 16.97 -1.80 -6.36
N LEU A 133 16.92 -1.27 -7.59
CA LEU A 133 16.52 -2.04 -8.77
C LEU A 133 17.40 -3.27 -9.00
N LYS A 134 18.72 -3.13 -8.77
CA LYS A 134 19.65 -4.25 -8.92
C LYS A 134 19.41 -5.30 -7.83
N LYS A 135 19.25 -4.89 -6.57
CA LYS A 135 18.91 -5.79 -5.46
C LYS A 135 17.58 -6.51 -5.68
N LEU A 136 16.53 -5.78 -6.06
CA LEU A 136 15.21 -6.35 -6.34
C LEU A 136 15.28 -7.34 -7.50
N LYS A 137 16.08 -7.06 -8.53
CA LYS A 137 16.29 -7.99 -9.64
C LYS A 137 17.04 -9.26 -9.21
N ASP A 138 18.04 -9.13 -8.35
CA ASP A 138 18.79 -10.26 -7.80
C ASP A 138 17.91 -11.09 -6.85
N GLU A 139 17.07 -10.44 -6.03
CA GLU A 139 16.08 -11.11 -5.18
C GLU A 139 15.02 -11.82 -6.02
N LEU A 140 14.50 -11.18 -7.08
CA LEU A 140 13.54 -11.79 -8.01
C LEU A 140 14.15 -13.01 -8.73
N ALA A 141 15.41 -12.94 -9.15
CA ALA A 141 16.11 -14.07 -9.75
C ALA A 141 16.29 -15.23 -8.75
N ASN A 142 16.63 -14.90 -7.49
CA ASN A 142 16.77 -15.89 -6.42
C ASN A 142 15.45 -16.53 -6.02
N THR A 143 14.35 -15.77 -5.91
CA THR A 143 13.02 -16.30 -5.59
C THR A 143 12.49 -17.14 -6.73
N LYS A 144 12.65 -16.71 -7.99
CA LYS A 144 12.30 -17.50 -9.17
C LYS A 144 13.02 -18.85 -9.19
N LYS A 145 14.33 -18.87 -8.89
CA LYS A 145 15.10 -20.11 -8.81
C LYS A 145 14.64 -21.03 -7.67
N LYS A 146 14.26 -20.47 -6.51
CA LYS A 146 13.70 -21.24 -5.39
C LYS A 146 12.32 -21.82 -5.75
N LEU A 147 11.49 -21.05 -6.44
CA LEU A 147 10.16 -21.48 -6.89
C LEU A 147 10.29 -22.63 -7.90
N GLU A 148 11.15 -22.50 -8.90
CA GLU A 148 11.40 -23.55 -9.90
C GLU A 148 11.94 -24.83 -9.25
N LYS A 149 12.79 -24.72 -8.22
CA LYS A 149 13.25 -25.87 -7.45
C LYS A 149 12.10 -26.54 -6.69
N ALA A 150 11.26 -25.76 -6.01
CA ALA A 150 10.13 -26.27 -5.26
C ALA A 150 9.07 -26.92 -6.17
N GLU A 151 8.81 -26.36 -7.36
CA GLU A 151 7.92 -26.96 -8.36
C GLU A 151 8.44 -28.30 -8.86
N ASN A 152 9.74 -28.40 -9.15
CA ASN A 152 10.37 -29.67 -9.56
C ASN A 152 10.31 -30.73 -8.45
N GLU A 153 10.54 -30.33 -7.19
CA GLU A 153 10.41 -31.22 -6.03
C GLU A 153 8.95 -31.69 -5.84
N ALA A 154 7.97 -30.79 -5.97
CA ALA A 154 6.55 -31.12 -5.89
C ALA A 154 6.11 -32.07 -7.02
N LEU A 155 6.56 -31.84 -8.25
CA LEU A 155 6.31 -32.74 -9.39
C LEU A 155 6.94 -34.12 -9.16
N ALA A 156 8.14 -34.17 -8.58
CA ALA A 156 8.80 -35.42 -8.22
C ALA A 156 8.02 -36.18 -7.13
N MET A 157 7.55 -35.47 -6.08
CA MET A 157 6.71 -36.06 -5.03
C MET A 157 5.37 -36.57 -5.60
N HIS A 158 4.74 -35.84 -6.51
CA HIS A 158 3.51 -36.25 -7.16
C HIS A 158 3.68 -37.57 -7.93
N LYS A 159 4.73 -37.67 -8.75
CA LYS A 159 5.06 -38.91 -9.48
C LYS A 159 5.35 -40.08 -8.53
N GLN A 160 5.99 -39.83 -7.39
CA GLN A 160 6.22 -40.85 -6.37
C GLN A 160 4.91 -41.31 -5.73
N SER A 161 3.99 -40.39 -5.41
CA SER A 161 2.67 -40.75 -4.87
C SER A 161 1.85 -41.58 -5.84
N GLU A 162 1.85 -41.25 -7.13
CA GLU A 162 1.18 -42.05 -8.16
C GLU A 162 1.75 -43.47 -8.27
N GLY A 163 3.08 -43.62 -8.12
CA GLY A 163 3.72 -44.94 -8.05
C GLY A 163 3.27 -45.74 -6.83
N LEU A 164 3.20 -45.10 -5.66
CA LEU A 164 2.77 -45.75 -4.43
C LEU A 164 1.30 -46.19 -4.49
N THR A 165 0.41 -45.36 -5.06
CA THR A 165 -1.00 -45.70 -5.26
C THR A 165 -1.15 -46.94 -6.14
N LYS A 166 -0.38 -47.04 -7.23
CA LYS A 166 -0.41 -48.22 -8.12
C LYS A 166 0.05 -49.50 -7.42
N GLU A 167 1.09 -49.43 -6.61
CA GLU A 167 1.53 -50.59 -5.82
C GLU A 167 0.48 -50.98 -4.77
N TYR A 168 -0.21 -50.00 -4.18
CA TYR A 168 -1.32 -50.26 -3.26
C TYR A 168 -2.49 -50.98 -3.96
N ASP A 169 -2.90 -50.50 -5.13
CA ASP A 169 -3.97 -51.13 -5.94
C ASP A 169 -3.58 -52.55 -6.35
N ARG A 170 -2.33 -52.76 -6.79
CA ARG A 170 -1.81 -54.09 -7.11
C ARG A 170 -1.83 -55.03 -5.91
N LEU A 171 -1.42 -54.53 -4.73
CA LEU A 171 -1.41 -55.33 -3.50
C LEU A 171 -2.84 -55.70 -3.07
N LEU A 172 -3.81 -54.79 -3.22
CA LEU A 172 -5.22 -55.06 -2.99
C LEU A 172 -5.76 -56.14 -3.94
N GLU A 173 -5.40 -56.07 -5.23
CA GLU A 173 -5.76 -57.12 -6.19
C GLU A 173 -5.14 -58.48 -5.84
N GLU A 174 -3.87 -58.52 -5.45
CA GLU A 174 -3.21 -59.75 -5.02
C GLU A 174 -3.89 -60.31 -3.76
N HIS A 175 -4.23 -59.45 -2.79
CA HIS A 175 -5.00 -59.85 -1.61
C HIS A 175 -6.38 -60.41 -1.97
N ALA A 176 -7.11 -59.78 -2.89
CA ALA A 176 -8.42 -60.24 -3.35
C ALA A 176 -8.32 -61.60 -4.07
N LYS A 177 -7.31 -61.78 -4.94
CA LYS A 177 -7.03 -63.05 -5.62
C LYS A 177 -6.70 -64.17 -4.63
N LEU A 178 -5.85 -63.89 -3.64
CA LEU A 178 -5.52 -64.84 -2.58
C LEU A 178 -6.76 -65.17 -1.73
N GLN A 179 -7.57 -64.18 -1.36
CA GLN A 179 -8.80 -64.41 -0.60
C GLN A 179 -9.83 -65.23 -1.38
N ALA A 180 -9.96 -65.02 -2.70
CA ALA A 180 -10.82 -65.83 -3.56
C ALA A 180 -10.29 -67.27 -3.72
N SER A 181 -8.97 -67.45 -3.78
CA SER A 181 -8.33 -68.77 -3.81
C SER A 181 -8.50 -69.53 -2.48
N VAL A 182 -8.40 -68.82 -1.35
CA VAL A 182 -8.65 -69.37 0.00
C VAL A 182 -10.14 -69.66 0.23
N ARG A 183 -11.04 -68.85 -0.31
CA ARG A 183 -12.51 -69.06 -0.31
C ARG A 183 -13.00 -69.85 -1.53
N GLY A 184 -12.24 -70.83 -2.01
CA GLY A 184 -12.62 -71.69 -3.15
C GLY A 184 -14.11 -72.08 -3.16
N PRO A 185 -14.68 -72.34 -4.35
CA PRO A 185 -16.10 -72.18 -4.66
C PRO A 185 -16.98 -72.74 -3.54
N SER A 186 -17.64 -71.85 -2.80
CA SER A 186 -18.76 -72.28 -1.96
C SER A 186 -19.82 -72.83 -2.91
N ASP A 187 -20.01 -74.14 -2.84
CA ASP A 187 -20.91 -74.93 -3.64
C ASP A 187 -22.26 -74.26 -3.85
N LYS A 188 -22.63 -74.10 -5.12
CA LYS A 188 -24.03 -74.24 -5.53
C LYS A 188 -24.35 -75.74 -5.51
N LYS A 189 -24.71 -76.30 -4.36
CA LYS A 189 -25.43 -77.58 -4.19
C LYS A 189 -26.15 -77.53 -2.84
N GLU A 190 -27.46 -77.32 -2.86
CA GLU A 190 -28.51 -78.36 -2.76
C GLU A 190 -29.08 -78.36 -1.32
N GLU A 191 -30.43 -78.37 -1.25
CA GLU A 191 -31.34 -78.35 -0.08
C GLU A 191 -31.59 -77.02 0.68
#